data_AF-A0A8S0UZS3-F1
#
_entry.id   AF-A0A8S0UZS3-F1
#
_cell.length_a   1.000
_cell.length_b   1.000
_cell.length_c   1.000
_cell.angle_alpha   90.00
_cell.angle_beta   90.00
_cell.angle_gamma   90.00
#
_symmetry.space_group_name_H-M   'P 1'
#
loop_
_entity.id
_entity.type
_entity.pdbx_description
1 polymer ?
#
loop_
_entity_poly.entity_id
_entity_poly.type
_entity_poly.pdbx_seq_one_letter_code
_entity_poly.pdbx_strand_id
1 'polypeptide(L)'
;MGLESIALPVLMISIAIVLAHWLGHTSELTDESGSPTGGLFGTAVATMGMLSTAAYVLTMDMFGPIADNAGGIIKMSRQPESVREISDVLDADGNTKKATTKGFAIGSAALASFLLCSAYMDEVDVAIPQVFVDGLLGSMLIFLLSFLIRI
;
A
#
# COMPACT_ATOMS: atom_id res chain seq x y z
N MET A 1 13.21 10.17 11.16
CA MET A 1 11.83 10.27 10.64
C MET A 1 11.49 9.24 9.58
N GLY A 2 12.08 9.25 8.37
CA GLY A 2 11.64 8.35 7.28
C GLY A 2 11.79 6.84 7.55
N LEU A 3 12.90 6.41 8.17
CA LEU A 3 13.09 5.01 8.59
C LEU A 3 12.31 4.64 9.86
N GLU A 4 11.83 5.61 10.61
CA GLU A 4 11.05 5.38 11.85
C GLU A 4 9.55 5.26 11.52
N SER A 5 9.08 6.00 10.50
CA SER A 5 7.67 6.02 10.10
C SER A 5 7.15 4.70 9.52
N ILE A 6 8.03 3.76 9.16
CA ILE A 6 7.64 2.44 8.65
C ILE A 6 7.20 1.48 9.75
N ALA A 7 7.63 1.70 11.00
CA ALA A 7 7.46 0.72 12.07
C ALA A 7 5.98 0.44 12.38
N LEU A 8 5.20 1.51 12.55
CA LEU A 8 3.78 1.38 12.90
C LEU A 8 2.95 0.77 11.75
N PRO A 9 3.05 1.22 10.48
CA PRO A 9 2.34 0.59 9.37
C PRO A 9 2.66 -0.90 9.20
N VAL A 10 3.93 -1.29 9.28
CA VAL A 10 4.34 -2.69 9.14
C VAL A 10 3.71 -3.54 10.25
N LEU A 11 3.78 -3.08 11.49
CA LEU A 11 3.20 -3.78 12.63
C LEU A 11 1.68 -3.96 12.48
N MET A 12 0.97 -2.92 12.04
CA MET A 12 -0.48 -3.00 11.79
C MET A 12 -0.82 -4.01 10.67
N ILE A 13 -0.06 -4.00 9.57
CA ILE A 13 -0.25 -4.95 8.47
C ILE A 13 0.03 -6.39 8.93
N SER A 14 1.11 -6.61 9.68
CA SER A 14 1.45 -7.95 10.21
C SER A 14 0.34 -8.49 11.13
N ILE A 15 -0.17 -7.66 12.05
CA ILE A 15 -1.29 -8.05 12.92
C ILE A 15 -2.53 -8.36 12.09
N ALA A 16 -2.87 -7.54 11.11
CA ALA A 16 -4.04 -7.76 10.25
C ALA A 16 -3.94 -9.08 9.46
N ILE A 17 -2.78 -9.38 8.88
CA ILE A 17 -2.55 -10.63 8.13
C ILE A 17 -2.71 -11.85 9.06
N VAL A 18 -2.03 -11.85 10.21
CA VAL A 18 -2.05 -12.97 11.16
C VAL A 18 -3.46 -13.19 11.72
N LEU A 19 -4.16 -12.12 12.10
CA LEU A 19 -5.53 -12.21 12.59
C LEU A 19 -6.49 -12.72 11.51
N ALA A 20 -6.39 -12.20 10.29
CA ALA A 20 -7.24 -12.64 9.18
C ALA A 20 -7.00 -14.12 8.83
N HIS A 21 -5.73 -14.55 8.82
CA HIS A 21 -5.37 -15.93 8.58
C HIS A 21 -5.87 -16.85 9.70
N TRP A 22 -5.72 -16.42 10.96
CA TRP A 22 -6.19 -17.19 12.11
C TRP A 22 -7.71 -17.35 12.10
N LEU A 23 -8.46 -16.25 11.91
CA LEU A 23 -9.92 -16.28 11.79
C LEU A 23 -10.37 -17.15 10.61
N GLY A 24 -9.67 -17.04 9.48
CA GLY A 24 -9.89 -17.89 8.31
C GLY A 24 -9.70 -19.37 8.62
N HIS A 25 -8.64 -19.74 9.35
CA HIS A 25 -8.39 -21.12 9.73
C HIS A 25 -9.45 -21.65 10.72
N THR A 26 -9.97 -20.81 11.63
CA THR A 26 -11.04 -21.21 12.56
C THR A 26 -12.40 -21.43 11.90
N SER A 27 -12.57 -21.00 10.65
CA SER A 27 -13.82 -21.19 9.92
C SER A 27 -14.00 -22.60 9.32
N GLU A 28 -12.99 -23.47 9.45
CA GLU A 28 -12.98 -24.86 8.95
C GLU A 28 -13.28 -24.98 7.44
N LEU A 29 -13.05 -23.90 6.68
CA LEU A 29 -13.17 -23.90 5.22
C LEU A 29 -12.09 -24.80 4.61
N THR A 30 -12.55 -25.83 3.91
CA THR A 30 -11.71 -26.79 3.19
C THR A 30 -12.06 -26.80 1.71
N ASP A 31 -11.06 -27.05 0.87
CA ASP A 31 -11.24 -27.29 -0.56
C ASP A 31 -11.85 -28.68 -0.83
N GLU A 32 -12.24 -28.98 -2.08
CA GLU A 32 -12.75 -30.28 -2.53
C GLU A 32 -11.81 -31.46 -2.18
N SER A 33 -10.52 -31.18 -2.04
CA SER A 33 -9.48 -32.14 -1.65
C SER A 33 -9.35 -32.34 -0.13
N GLY A 34 -10.12 -31.63 0.69
CA GLY A 34 -10.05 -31.64 2.16
C GLY A 34 -8.89 -30.84 2.76
N SER A 35 -8.18 -30.05 1.94
CA SER A 35 -7.08 -29.18 2.40
C SER A 35 -7.64 -27.91 3.07
N PRO A 36 -7.08 -27.45 4.19
CA PRO A 36 -7.54 -26.23 4.88
C PRO A 36 -7.18 -24.97 4.09
N THR A 37 -8.15 -24.38 3.40
CA THR A 37 -7.98 -23.19 2.56
C THR A 37 -8.48 -21.90 3.23
N GLY A 38 -9.19 -22.03 4.35
CA GLY A 38 -9.80 -20.91 5.07
C GLY A 38 -8.84 -19.81 5.48
N GLY A 39 -7.59 -20.15 5.84
CA GLY A 39 -6.57 -19.18 6.26
C GLY A 39 -6.21 -18.18 5.16
N LEU A 40 -5.76 -18.68 4.01
CA LEU A 40 -5.41 -17.83 2.86
C LEU A 40 -6.62 -17.07 2.33
N PHE A 41 -7.79 -17.71 2.30
CA PHE A 41 -9.05 -17.07 1.94
C PHE A 41 -9.39 -15.90 2.88
N GLY A 42 -9.23 -16.07 4.20
CA GLY A 42 -9.42 -15.01 5.19
C GLY A 42 -8.51 -13.82 4.96
N THR A 43 -7.23 -14.04 4.63
CA THR A 43 -6.29 -12.96 4.29
C THR A 43 -6.67 -12.27 2.97
N ALA A 44 -7.17 -13.01 1.98
CA ALA A 44 -7.66 -12.44 0.72
C ALA A 44 -8.89 -11.54 0.94
N VAL A 45 -9.86 -11.99 1.73
CA VAL A 45 -11.05 -11.22 2.11
C VAL A 45 -10.67 -9.96 2.89
N ALA A 46 -9.73 -10.05 3.84
CA ALA A 46 -9.23 -8.87 4.56
C ALA A 46 -8.58 -7.84 3.62
N THR A 47 -7.84 -8.31 2.61
CA THR A 47 -7.22 -7.45 1.60
C THR A 47 -8.28 -6.78 0.70
N MET A 48 -9.32 -7.51 0.28
CA MET A 48 -10.47 -6.91 -0.40
C MET A 48 -11.19 -5.88 0.47
N GLY A 49 -11.31 -6.15 1.77
CA GLY A 49 -11.85 -5.21 2.76
C GLY A 49 -11.08 -3.89 2.79
N MET A 50 -9.74 -3.93 2.79
CA MET A 50 -8.91 -2.73 2.68
C MET A 50 -9.21 -1.96 1.38
N LEU A 51 -9.27 -2.66 0.25
CA LEU A 51 -9.50 -2.07 -1.08
C LEU A 51 -10.92 -1.52 -1.27
N SER A 52 -11.91 -1.92 -0.46
CA SER A 52 -13.28 -1.39 -0.54
C SER A 52 -13.35 0.13 -0.39
N THR A 53 -12.37 0.73 0.30
CA THR A 53 -12.26 2.18 0.51
C THR A 53 -11.39 2.89 -0.54
N ALA A 54 -10.88 2.17 -1.54
CA ALA A 54 -9.95 2.72 -2.53
C ALA A 54 -10.50 3.96 -3.27
N ALA A 55 -11.80 4.00 -3.57
CA ALA A 55 -12.43 5.15 -4.21
C ALA A 55 -12.29 6.44 -3.37
N TYR A 56 -12.45 6.32 -2.04
CA TYR A 56 -12.26 7.44 -1.13
C TYR A 56 -10.79 7.87 -1.06
N VAL A 57 -9.87 6.91 -0.98
CA VAL A 57 -8.42 7.16 -0.96
C VAL A 57 -7.95 7.86 -2.24
N LEU A 58 -8.40 7.39 -3.41
CA LEU A 58 -8.08 8.02 -4.70
C LEU A 58 -8.60 9.45 -4.76
N THR A 59 -9.80 9.71 -4.26
CA THR A 59 -10.37 11.06 -4.18
C THR A 59 -9.52 11.97 -3.29
N MET A 60 -9.03 11.47 -2.15
CA MET A 60 -8.12 12.22 -1.27
C MET A 60 -6.76 12.49 -1.93
N ASP A 61 -6.25 11.58 -2.75
CA ASP A 61 -4.97 11.74 -3.43
C ASP A 61 -5.03 12.89 -4.45
N MET A 62 -6.16 13.03 -5.14
CA MET A 62 -6.40 14.11 -6.11
C MET A 62 -6.54 15.49 -5.44
N PHE A 63 -6.87 15.54 -4.14
CA PHE A 63 -7.04 16.81 -3.42
C PHE A 63 -5.75 17.64 -3.38
N GLY A 64 -4.59 17.01 -3.17
CA GLY A 64 -3.30 17.70 -3.09
C GLY A 64 -2.95 18.50 -4.35
N PRO A 65 -2.88 17.87 -5.54
CA PRO A 65 -2.65 18.58 -6.80
C PRO A 65 -3.69 19.67 -7.10
N ILE A 66 -4.95 19.48 -6.72
CA ILE A 66 -6.00 20.50 -6.90
C ILE A 66 -5.74 21.72 -6.02
N ALA A 67 -5.41 21.52 -4.75
CA ALA A 67 -5.11 22.60 -3.80
C ALA A 67 -3.86 23.40 -4.20
N ASP A 68 -2.79 22.71 -4.62
CA ASP A 68 -1.55 23.33 -5.10
C ASP A 68 -1.80 24.22 -6.34
N ASN A 69 -2.53 23.71 -7.33
CA ASN A 69 -2.92 24.47 -8.52
C ASN A 69 -3.77 25.70 -8.18
N ALA A 70 -4.72 25.56 -7.23
CA ALA A 70 -5.53 26.68 -6.76
C ALA A 70 -4.66 27.77 -6.10
N GLY A 71 -3.72 27.38 -5.25
CA GLY A 71 -2.74 28.29 -4.64
C GLY A 71 -1.86 29.00 -5.68
N GLY A 72 -1.45 28.28 -6.73
CA GLY A 72 -0.74 28.84 -7.88
C GLY A 72 -1.54 29.91 -8.62
N ILE A 73 -2.82 29.65 -8.92
CA ILE A 73 -3.73 30.60 -9.57
C ILE A 73 -3.94 31.84 -8.71
N ILE A 74 -4.14 31.67 -7.39
CA ILE A 74 -4.31 32.78 -6.43
C ILE A 74 -3.07 33.68 -6.43
N LYS A 75 -1.86 33.10 -6.42
CA LYS A 75 -0.59 33.83 -6.51
C LYS A 75 -0.44 34.57 -7.85
N MET A 76 -0.75 33.91 -8.97
CA MET A 76 -0.62 34.50 -10.31
C MET A 76 -1.65 35.61 -10.57
N SER A 77 -2.86 35.50 -10.01
CA SER A 77 -3.93 36.49 -10.18
C SER A 77 -3.90 37.63 -9.16
N ARG A 78 -2.89 37.67 -8.27
CA ARG A 78 -2.69 38.74 -7.26
C ARG A 78 -3.91 38.97 -6.35
N GLN A 79 -4.53 37.87 -5.92
CA GLN A 79 -5.67 37.93 -4.99
C GLN A 79 -5.26 38.47 -3.60
N PRO A 80 -6.22 38.93 -2.78
CA PRO A 80 -5.96 39.36 -1.41
C PRO A 80 -5.32 38.28 -0.54
N GLU A 81 -4.50 38.69 0.44
CA GLU A 81 -3.77 37.78 1.32
C GLU A 81 -4.69 36.81 2.08
N SER A 82 -5.89 37.27 2.46
CA SER A 82 -6.89 36.41 3.12
C SER A 82 -7.31 35.19 2.29
N VAL A 83 -7.28 35.28 0.96
CA VAL A 83 -7.58 34.16 0.06
C VAL A 83 -6.39 33.20 -0.04
N ARG A 84 -5.17 33.76 0.03
CA ARG A 84 -3.93 33.00 0.01
C ARG A 84 -3.73 32.18 1.28
N GLU A 85 -3.99 32.77 2.45
CA GLU A 85 -3.93 32.08 3.74
C GLU A 85 -4.82 30.83 3.74
N ILE A 86 -6.03 30.92 3.17
CA ILE A 86 -6.93 29.78 3.02
C ILE A 86 -6.30 28.71 2.11
N SER A 87 -5.72 29.09 0.97
CA SER A 87 -5.12 28.13 0.03
C SER A 87 -3.87 27.44 0.60
N ASP A 88 -3.05 28.15 1.35
CA ASP A 88 -1.82 27.60 1.95
C ASP A 88 -2.18 26.55 3.02
N VAL A 89 -3.28 26.72 3.75
CA VAL A 89 -3.82 25.70 4.67
C VAL A 89 -4.32 24.47 3.89
N LEU A 90 -4.99 24.66 2.75
CA LEU A 90 -5.48 23.56 1.93
C LEU A 90 -4.34 22.77 1.27
N ASP A 91 -3.26 23.43 0.83
CA ASP A 91 -2.07 22.77 0.29
C ASP A 91 -1.35 21.96 1.37
N ALA A 92 -1.21 22.51 2.58
CA ALA A 92 -0.63 21.77 3.71
C ALA A 92 -1.42 20.50 4.06
N ASP A 93 -2.75 20.57 4.07
CA ASP A 93 -3.63 19.41 4.24
C ASP A 93 -3.50 18.42 3.06
N GLY A 94 -3.44 18.93 1.83
CA GLY A 94 -3.23 18.15 0.62
C GLY A 94 -1.92 17.35 0.62
N ASN A 95 -0.84 17.93 1.14
CA ASN A 95 0.45 17.26 1.27
C ASN A 95 0.41 16.12 2.30
N THR A 96 -0.35 16.30 3.39
CA THR A 96 -0.57 15.25 4.40
C THR A 96 -1.42 14.10 3.84
N LYS A 97 -2.48 14.41 3.08
CA LYS A 97 -3.29 13.42 2.37
C LYS A 97 -2.47 12.64 1.34
N LYS A 98 -1.65 13.32 0.54
CA LYS A 98 -0.73 12.70 -0.45
C LYS A 98 0.25 11.72 0.19
N ALA A 99 0.78 12.03 1.39
CA ALA A 99 1.64 11.12 2.12
C ALA A 99 0.86 9.86 2.57
N THR A 100 -0.36 10.05 3.05
CA THR A 100 -1.24 8.97 3.54
C THR A 100 -1.69 8.04 2.40
N THR A 101 -2.06 8.59 1.24
CA THR A 101 -2.50 7.83 0.06
C THR A 101 -1.36 7.04 -0.56
N LYS A 102 -0.14 7.58 -0.58
CA LYS A 102 1.07 6.82 -0.94
C LYS A 102 1.31 5.64 0.00
N GLY A 103 1.14 5.85 1.31
CA GLY A 103 1.23 4.77 2.30
C GLY A 103 0.21 3.67 2.05
N PHE A 104 -1.05 4.04 1.75
CA PHE A 104 -2.09 3.09 1.37
C PHE A 104 -1.73 2.31 0.11
N ALA A 105 -1.22 2.97 -0.93
CA ALA A 105 -0.81 2.32 -2.17
C ALA A 105 0.33 1.30 -1.96
N ILE A 106 1.32 1.64 -1.12
CA ILE A 106 2.42 0.71 -0.77
C ILE A 106 1.87 -0.48 0.02
N GLY A 107 1.01 -0.24 1.01
CA GLY A 107 0.41 -1.29 1.83
C GLY A 107 -0.48 -2.25 1.03
N SER A 108 -1.33 -1.72 0.15
CA SER A 108 -2.20 -2.53 -0.71
C SER A 108 -1.40 -3.32 -1.75
N ALA A 109 -0.35 -2.73 -2.33
CA ALA A 109 0.56 -3.44 -3.23
C ALA A 109 1.32 -4.56 -2.52
N ALA A 110 1.76 -4.35 -1.28
CA ALA A 110 2.42 -5.37 -0.47
C ALA A 110 1.47 -6.55 -0.18
N LEU A 111 0.22 -6.29 0.20
CA LEU A 111 -0.79 -7.32 0.44
C LEU A 111 -1.16 -8.10 -0.84
N ALA A 112 -1.35 -7.39 -1.96
CA ALA A 112 -1.62 -8.03 -3.25
C ALA A 112 -0.44 -8.90 -3.70
N SER A 113 0.79 -8.40 -3.54
CA SER A 113 2.01 -9.16 -3.84
C SER A 113 2.16 -10.38 -2.93
N PHE A 114 1.83 -10.27 -1.64
CA PHE A 114 1.83 -11.39 -0.71
C PHE A 114 0.84 -12.48 -1.14
N LEU A 115 -0.41 -12.11 -1.48
CA LEU A 115 -1.42 -13.07 -1.93
C LEU A 115 -1.02 -13.76 -3.24
N LEU A 116 -0.51 -12.99 -4.22
CA LEU A 116 -0.06 -13.54 -5.49
C LEU A 116 1.16 -14.46 -5.30
N CYS A 117 2.10 -14.06 -4.44
CA CYS A 117 3.26 -14.87 -4.10
C CYS A 117 2.85 -16.14 -3.36
N SER A 118 1.90 -16.07 -2.42
CA SER A 118 1.40 -17.24 -1.71
C SER A 118 0.75 -18.25 -2.67
N ALA A 119 -0.02 -17.78 -3.66
CA ALA A 119 -0.60 -18.66 -4.67
C ALA A 119 0.46 -19.30 -5.59
N TYR A 120 1.58 -18.61 -5.82
CA TYR A 120 2.69 -19.13 -6.62
C TYR A 120 3.62 -20.08 -5.84
N MET A 121 3.82 -19.82 -4.55
CA MET A 121 4.72 -20.61 -3.69
C MET A 121 4.21 -22.03 -3.43
N ASP A 122 2.92 -22.31 -3.62
CA ASP A 122 2.40 -23.68 -3.59
C ASP A 122 3.07 -24.59 -4.63
N GLU A 123 3.65 -24.03 -5.69
CA GLU A 123 4.32 -24.77 -6.77
C GLU A 123 5.86 -24.66 -6.72
N VAL A 124 6.44 -23.91 -5.78
CA VAL A 124 7.86 -23.52 -5.80
C VAL A 124 8.57 -23.76 -4.47
N ASP A 125 9.68 -24.50 -4.51
CA ASP A 125 10.57 -24.71 -3.37
C ASP A 125 11.72 -23.68 -3.35
N VAL A 126 11.73 -22.83 -2.31
CA VAL A 126 12.76 -21.80 -2.08
C VAL A 126 14.14 -22.38 -1.73
N ALA A 127 14.24 -23.65 -1.35
CA ALA A 127 15.52 -24.30 -1.08
C ALA A 127 16.31 -24.63 -2.37
N ILE A 128 15.66 -24.54 -3.54
CA ILE A 128 16.33 -24.73 -4.83
C ILE A 128 17.26 -23.52 -5.11
N PRO A 129 18.57 -23.75 -5.36
CA PRO A 129 19.53 -22.65 -5.54
C PRO A 129 19.15 -21.64 -6.62
N GLN A 130 18.50 -22.08 -7.71
CA GLN A 130 18.03 -21.20 -8.78
C GLN A 130 16.95 -20.24 -8.28
N VAL A 131 15.93 -20.74 -7.58
CA VAL A 131 14.85 -19.92 -7.00
C VAL A 131 15.40 -18.91 -6.00
N PHE A 132 16.38 -19.31 -5.19
CA PHE A 132 17.03 -18.42 -4.24
C PHE A 132 17.80 -17.28 -4.95
N VAL A 133 18.54 -17.59 -6.02
CA VAL A 133 19.24 -16.58 -6.84
C VAL A 133 18.24 -15.62 -7.50
N ASP A 134 17.12 -16.13 -8.01
CA ASP A 134 16.06 -15.31 -8.60
C ASP A 134 15.45 -14.35 -7.56
N GLY A 135 15.23 -14.82 -6.32
CA GLY A 135 14.80 -13.97 -5.20
C GLY A 135 15.81 -12.86 -4.87
N LEU A 136 17.11 -13.16 -4.89
CA LEU A 136 18.16 -12.17 -4.68
C LEU A 136 18.19 -11.12 -5.80
N LEU A 137 18.15 -11.56 -7.07
CA LEU A 137 18.10 -10.66 -8.23
C LEU A 137 16.84 -9.80 -8.23
N GLY A 138 15.69 -10.37 -7.87
CA GLY A 138 14.43 -9.66 -7.70
C GLY A 138 14.51 -8.58 -6.62
N SER A 139 15.14 -8.88 -5.48
CA SER A 139 15.35 -7.89 -4.42
C SER A 139 16.30 -6.76 -4.84
N MET A 140 17.35 -7.08 -5.61
CA MET A 140 18.29 -6.11 -6.17
C MET A 140 17.59 -5.15 -7.15
N LEU A 141 16.63 -5.66 -7.94
CA LEU A 141 15.88 -4.86 -8.91
C LEU A 141 15.18 -3.66 -8.24
N ILE A 142 14.71 -3.79 -7.00
CA ILE A 142 14.08 -2.69 -6.25
C ILE A 142 15.06 -1.52 -6.07
N PHE A 143 16.31 -1.82 -5.71
CA PHE A 143 17.36 -0.81 -5.55
C PHE A 143 17.81 -0.23 -6.88
N LEU A 144 17.89 -1.06 -7.93
CA LEU A 144 18.23 -0.61 -9.28
C LEU A 144 17.17 0.35 -9.84
N LEU A 145 15.89 0.02 -9.69
CA LEU A 145 14.78 0.89 -10.09
C LEU A 145 14.79 2.20 -9.29
N SER A 146 15.05 2.12 -7.98
CA SER A 146 15.18 3.30 -7.13
C SER A 146 16.33 4.22 -7.57
N PHE A 147 17.43 3.65 -8.07
CA PHE A 147 18.54 4.40 -8.66
C PHE A 147 18.14 5.07 -9.99
N LEU A 148 17.45 4.35 -10.88
CA LEU A 148 17.07 4.84 -12.21
C LEU A 148 16.06 5.99 -12.15
N ILE A 149 15.15 5.99 -11.18
CA ILE A 149 14.08 6.98 -11.02
C ILE A 149 14.59 8.28 -10.35
N ARG A 150 15.84 8.34 -9.89
CA ARG A 150 16.48 9.60 -9.46
C ARG A 150 16.82 10.46 -10.67
N ILE A 151 15.84 11.18 -11.20
CA ILE A 151 15.96 12.27 -12.18
C ILE A 151 15.03 13.40 -11.73
#